data_AF-A0AA42B7U0-F1
#
_entry.id   AF-A0AA42B7U0-F1
#
_cell.length_a   1.000
_cell.length_b   1.000
_cell.length_c   1.000
_cell.angle_alpha   90.00
_cell.angle_beta   90.00
_cell.angle_gamma   90.00
#
_symmetry.space_group_name_H-M   'P 1'
#
loop_
_entity.id
_entity.type
_entity.pdbx_description
1 polymer ?
#
loop_
_entity_poly.entity_id
_entity_poly.type
_entity_poly.pdbx_seq_one_letter_code
_entity_poly.pdbx_strand_id
1 'polypeptide(L)' 'MSDVGKEQLGDWVIKHKLKSKEAAKILCISASKMSEYLNGKRKVPSYIMAHIDTLERLTDKKLVKLIRERTGRE' A
#
# COMPACT_ATOMS: atom_id res chain seq x y z
N MET A 1 10.77 3.46 19.10
CA MET A 1 11.31 3.39 17.72
C MET A 1 10.11 3.41 16.79
N SER A 2 9.98 4.44 15.95
CA SER A 2 8.99 4.39 14.87
C SER A 2 9.34 3.23 13.94
N ASP A 3 8.31 2.47 13.54
CA ASP A 3 8.49 1.45 12.52
C ASP A 3 8.44 2.15 11.16
N VAL A 4 9.62 2.46 10.60
CA VAL A 4 9.79 3.17 9.31
C VAL A 4 8.92 2.54 8.21
N GLY A 5 8.77 1.20 8.22
CA GLY A 5 7.94 0.51 7.24
C GLY A 5 6.44 0.79 7.42
N LYS A 6 5.96 0.93 8.65
CA LYS A 6 4.58 1.34 8.94
C LYS A 6 4.32 2.76 8.47
N GLU A 7 5.25 3.68 8.73
CA GLU A 7 5.11 5.10 8.35
C GLU A 7 5.04 5.23 6.83
N GLN A 8 6.00 4.66 6.11
CA GLN A 8 6.00 4.68 4.65
C GLN A 8 4.76 4.01 4.03
N LEU A 9 4.30 2.88 4.58
CA LEU A 9 3.06 2.25 4.14
C LEU A 9 1.84 3.15 4.40
N GLY A 10 1.77 3.78 5.57
CA GLY A 10 0.71 4.71 5.93
C GLY A 10 0.66 5.92 5.00
N ASP A 11 1.82 6.54 4.76
CA ASP A 11 1.96 7.70 3.88
C ASP A 11 1.56 7.35 2.44
N TRP A 12 1.95 6.18 1.94
CA TRP A 12 1.56 5.71 0.62
C TRP A 12 0.03 5.54 0.50
N VAL A 13 -0.61 4.94 1.52
CA VAL A 13 -2.07 4.78 1.56
C VAL A 13 -2.79 6.14 1.56
N ILE A 14 -2.29 7.10 2.34
CA ILE A 14 -2.85 8.46 2.42
C ILE A 14 -2.65 9.22 1.11
N LYS A 15 -1.43 9.21 0.55
CA LYS A 15 -1.05 9.89 -0.70
C LYS A 15 -1.99 9.50 -1.84
N HIS A 16 -2.30 8.21 -1.96
CA HIS A 16 -3.15 7.67 -3.02
C HIS A 16 -4.64 7.60 -2.66
N LYS A 17 -5.04 8.16 -1.50
CA LYS A 17 -6.43 8.18 -1.00
C LYS A 17 -7.08 6.79 -1.02
N LEU A 18 -6.31 5.79 -0.58
CA LEU A 18 -6.73 4.39 -0.57
C LEU A 18 -7.36 4.03 0.77
N LYS A 19 -8.40 3.21 0.74
CA LYS A 19 -8.86 2.48 1.93
C LYS A 19 -7.90 1.31 2.17
N SER A 20 -7.76 0.87 3.42
CA SER A 20 -6.89 -0.27 3.77
C SER A 20 -7.19 -1.52 2.92
N LYS A 21 -8.46 -1.80 2.63
CA LYS A 21 -8.86 -2.94 1.77
C LYS A 21 -8.39 -2.79 0.32
N GLU A 22 -8.33 -1.57 -0.20
CA GLU A 22 -7.87 -1.29 -1.56
C GLU A 22 -6.35 -1.37 -1.66
N ALA A 23 -5.66 -0.78 -0.70
CA ALA A 23 -4.21 -0.89 -0.57
C ALA A 23 -3.77 -2.37 -0.47
N ALA A 24 -4.52 -3.20 0.28
CA ALA A 24 -4.30 -4.63 0.36
C ALA A 24 -4.41 -5.33 -1.00
N LYS A 25 -5.42 -4.97 -1.81
CA LYS A 25 -5.58 -5.52 -3.18
C LYS A 25 -4.43 -5.12 -4.10
N ILE A 26 -3.99 -3.86 -4.05
CA ILE A 26 -2.91 -3.36 -4.91
C ILE A 26 -1.59 -4.04 -4.56
N LEU A 27 -1.27 -4.12 -3.27
CA LEU A 27 -0.06 -4.78 -2.77
C LEU A 27 -0.16 -6.31 -2.72
N CYS A 28 -1.29 -6.87 -3.17
CA CYS A 28 -1.54 -8.31 -3.22
C CYS A 28 -1.31 -9.02 -1.87
N ILE A 29 -1.77 -8.40 -0.78
CA ILE A 29 -1.73 -8.96 0.58
C ILE A 29 -3.15 -9.09 1.16
N SER A 30 -3.31 -9.88 2.22
CA SER A 30 -4.60 -10.00 2.89
C SER A 30 -4.97 -8.72 3.62
N ALA A 31 -6.28 -8.43 3.70
CA ALA A 31 -6.79 -7.26 4.41
C ALA A 31 -6.47 -7.30 5.92
N SER A 32 -6.41 -8.49 6.52
CA SER A 32 -5.97 -8.67 7.92
C SER A 32 -4.53 -8.22 8.10
N LYS A 33 -3.61 -8.70 7.24
CA LYS A 33 -2.20 -8.31 7.30
C LYS A 33 -2.02 -6.81 7.10
N MET A 34 -2.72 -6.22 6.13
CA MET A 34 -2.71 -4.77 5.92
C MET A 34 -3.13 -4.01 7.19
N SER A 35 -4.21 -4.45 7.86
CA SER A 35 -4.65 -3.84 9.13
C SER A 35 -3.62 -4.01 10.24
N GLU A 36 -3.00 -5.20 10.37
CA GLU A 36 -1.94 -5.45 11.35
C GLU A 36 -0.73 -4.54 11.14
N TYR A 37 -0.33 -4.32 9.88
CA TYR A 37 0.77 -3.44 9.51
C TYR A 37 0.47 -1.98 9.84
N LEU A 38 -0.68 -1.47 9.40
CA LEU A 38 -1.08 -0.08 9.66
C LEU A 38 -1.26 0.22 11.15
N ASN A 39 -1.74 -0.76 11.93
CA ASN A 39 -1.88 -0.62 13.38
C ASN A 39 -0.57 -0.85 14.16
N GLY A 40 0.51 -1.27 13.49
CA GLY A 40 1.77 -1.61 14.15
C GLY A 40 1.71 -2.88 15.01
N LYS A 41 0.68 -3.72 14.83
CA LYS A 41 0.60 -5.05 15.46
C LYS A 41 1.66 -6.01 14.88
N ARG A 42 2.10 -5.74 13.66
CA ARG A 42 3.14 -6.51 12.97
C ARG A 42 4.05 -5.56 12.19
N LYS A 43 5.36 -5.86 12.19
CA LYS A 43 6.32 -5.14 11.35
C LYS A 43 6.03 -5.33 9.87
N VAL A 44 6.22 -4.26 9.09
CA VAL A 44 6.06 -4.31 7.64
C VAL A 44 7.26 -5.05 7.02
N PRO A 45 7.04 -6.15 6.28
CA PRO A 45 8.12 -6.85 5.60
C PRO A 45 8.77 -6.01 4.50
N SER A 46 10.07 -6.21 4.28
CA SER A 46 10.86 -5.48 3.26
C SER A 46 10.32 -5.65 1.83
N TYR A 47 9.72 -6.80 1.49
CA TYR A 47 9.13 -6.99 0.15
C TYR A 47 7.92 -6.08 -0.11
N ILE A 48 7.19 -5.67 0.93
CA ILE A 48 6.09 -4.70 0.78
C ILE A 48 6.66 -3.32 0.47
N MET A 49 7.76 -2.96 1.13
CA MET A 49 8.47 -1.70 0.86
C MET A 49 9.01 -1.65 -0.56
N ALA A 50 9.63 -2.74 -1.02
CA ALA A 50 10.10 -2.86 -2.40
C ALA A 50 8.96 -2.75 -3.43
N HIS A 51 7.76 -3.28 -3.12
CA HIS A 51 6.59 -3.08 -3.97
C HIS A 51 6.13 -1.63 -4.00
N ILE A 52 6.07 -0.94 -2.85
CA ILE A 52 5.73 0.48 -2.80
C ILE A 52 6.72 1.30 -3.64
N ASP A 53 8.02 1.08 -3.47
CA ASP A 53 9.06 1.76 -4.25
C ASP A 53 8.91 1.51 -5.76
N THR A 54 8.51 0.29 -6.15
CA THR A 54 8.25 -0.05 -7.55
C THR A 54 7.02 0.68 -8.08
N LEU A 55 5.96 0.78 -7.29
CA LEU A 55 4.73 1.49 -7.65
C LEU A 55 4.95 3.00 -7.79
N GLU A 56 5.79 3.59 -6.93
CA GLU A 56 6.14 5.01 -6.98
C GLU A 56 7.00 5.37 -8.21
N ARG A 57 7.67 4.39 -8.83
CA ARG A 57 8.39 4.59 -10.10
C ARG A 57 7.47 4.52 -11.33
N LEU A 58 6.21 4.12 -11.17
CA LEU A 58 5.25 4.16 -12.26
C LEU A 58 4.87 5.61 -12.55
N THR A 59 4.71 5.94 -13.84
CA THR A 59 4.05 7.19 -14.24
C THR A 59 2.65 7.24 -13.62
N ASP A 60 2.18 8.42 -13.24
CA ASP A 60 0.85 8.63 -12.65
C ASP A 60 -0.26 7.91 -13.44
N LYS A 61 -0.23 8.00 -14.77
CA LYS A 61 -1.20 7.33 -15.65
C LYS A 61 -1.25 5.81 -15.46
N LYS A 62 -0.09 5.16 -15.30
CA LYS A 62 0.00 3.71 -15.07
C LYS A 62 -0.43 3.34 -13.66
N LEU A 63 -0.06 4.15 -12.67
CA LEU A 63 -0.43 3.92 -11.28
C LEU A 63 -1.94 4.08 -11.08
N VAL A 64 -2.54 5.13 -11.62
CA VAL A 64 -4.01 5.33 -11.62
C VAL A 64 -4.70 4.18 -12.32
N LYS A 65 -4.23 3.76 -13.50
CA LYS A 65 -4.79 2.61 -14.22
C LYS A 65 -4.75 1.34 -13.36
N LEU A 66 -3.62 1.06 -12.71
CA LEU A 66 -3.48 -0.10 -11.82
C LEU A 66 -4.44 -0.02 -10.62
N ILE A 67 -4.56 1.14 -9.99
CA ILE A 67 -5.49 1.36 -8.88
C ILE A 67 -6.92 1.06 -9.35
N ARG A 68 -7.34 1.60 -10.50
CA ARG A 68 -8.68 1.33 -11.07
C ARG A 68 -8.92 -0.15 -11.32
N GLU A 69 -7.99 -0.83 -12.01
CA GLU A 69 -8.09 -2.27 -12.31
C GLU A 69 -8.19 -3.14 -11.05
N ARG A 70 -7.43 -2.80 -10.00
CA ARG A 70 -7.38 -3.60 -8.77
C ARG A 70 -8.51 -3.29 -7.79
N THR A 71 -9.04 -2.08 -7.83
CA THR A 71 -10.05 -1.62 -6.86
C THR A 71 -11.46 -1.57 -7.42
N GLY A 72 -11.60 -1.46 -8.74
CA GLY A 72 -12.87 -1.19 -9.42
C GLY A 72 -13.30 0.28 -9.31
N ARG A 73 -12.40 1.20 -8.96
CA ARG A 73 -12.69 2.64 -8.99
C ARG A 73 -12.76 3.15 -10.43
N GLU A 74 -13.77 3.97 -10.72
CA GLU A 74 -13.90 4.73 -11.98
C GLU A 74 -13.12 6.04 -11.93
#